data_AF-A0A1X3RZB4-F1
#
_entry.id   AF-A0A1X3RZB4-F1
#
_cell.length_a   1.000
_cell.length_b   1.000
_cell.length_c   1.000
_cell.angle_alpha   90.00
_cell.angle_beta   90.00
_cell.angle_gamma   90.00
#
_symmetry.space_group_name_H-M   'P 1'
#
loop_
_entity.id
_entity.type
_entity.pdbx_description
1 polymer ?
#
loop_
_entity_poly.entity_id
_entity_poly.type
_entity_poly.pdbx_seq_one_letter_code
_entity_poly.pdbx_strand_id
1 'polypeptide(L)'
;MIKKVVFAAIVIFSSSVSAKSLKDFFSEHPALYENIYTRQAIKEQADGLAALDAMGEDTPLTSLAKKQSQLIREEGYNYADLALRDLVTYCDDQDLATLHRLREKECEILASESDK
;
A
#
# COMPACT_ATOMS: atom_id res chain seq x y z
N MET A 1 -18.89 36.24 -47.96
CA MET A 1 -17.85 35.27 -47.53
C MET A 1 -17.90 35.17 -46.01
N ILE A 2 -18.43 34.08 -45.45
CA ILE A 2 -18.47 33.87 -44.00
C ILE A 2 -17.63 32.63 -43.71
N LYS A 3 -16.43 32.84 -43.14
CA LYS A 3 -15.54 31.77 -42.68
C LYS A 3 -16.15 31.16 -41.42
N LYS A 4 -16.66 29.93 -41.51
CA LYS A 4 -17.09 29.15 -40.35
C LYS A 4 -15.85 28.72 -39.58
N VAL A 5 -15.59 29.37 -38.44
CA VAL A 5 -14.58 28.92 -37.48
C VAL A 5 -15.23 27.84 -36.61
N VAL A 6 -14.79 26.60 -36.79
CA VAL A 6 -15.23 25.47 -35.97
C VAL A 6 -14.30 25.39 -34.77
N PHE A 7 -14.80 25.76 -33.59
CA PHE A 7 -14.11 25.52 -32.32
C PHE A 7 -14.37 24.07 -31.90
N ALA A 8 -13.36 23.21 -32.02
CA ALA A 8 -13.39 21.86 -31.49
C ALA A 8 -13.07 21.91 -29.98
N ALA A 9 -14.05 21.61 -29.13
CA ALA A 9 -13.86 21.49 -27.69
C ALA A 9 -13.21 20.13 -27.36
N ILE A 10 -11.95 20.15 -26.93
CA ILE A 10 -11.26 18.96 -26.43
C ILE A 10 -11.72 18.76 -24.98
N VAL A 11 -12.60 17.77 -24.75
CA VAL A 11 -12.99 17.34 -23.41
C VAL A 11 -11.93 16.37 -22.92
N ILE A 12 -11.01 16.85 -22.09
CA ILE A 12 -10.07 15.98 -21.38
C ILE A 12 -10.86 15.32 -20.24
N PHE A 13 -11.23 14.06 -20.42
CA PHE A 13 -11.78 13.25 -19.34
C PHE A 13 -10.64 12.94 -18.37
N SER A 14 -10.49 13.76 -17.33
CA SER A 14 -9.67 13.41 -16.18
C SER A 14 -10.35 12.24 -15.47
N SER A 15 -9.92 11.03 -15.79
CA SER A 15 -10.29 9.85 -15.01
C SER A 15 -9.70 10.03 -13.61
N SER A 16 -10.56 10.33 -12.64
CA SER A 16 -10.23 10.27 -11.22
C SER A 16 -9.80 8.83 -10.91
N VAL A 17 -8.49 8.57 -10.90
CA VAL A 17 -7.99 7.27 -10.46
C VAL A 17 -8.36 7.18 -8.98
N SER A 18 -9.30 6.30 -8.65
CA SER A 18 -9.65 6.07 -7.25
C SER A 18 -8.43 5.44 -6.61
N ALA A 19 -7.82 6.15 -5.66
CA ALA A 19 -6.71 5.61 -4.93
C ALA A 19 -7.21 4.41 -4.11
N LYS A 20 -6.61 3.23 -4.33
CA LYS A 20 -7.05 1.99 -3.71
C LYS A 20 -6.66 1.99 -2.23
N SER A 21 -7.56 1.48 -1.40
CA SER A 21 -7.38 1.37 0.04
C SER A 21 -6.68 0.07 0.44
N LEU A 22 -6.21 0.02 1.69
CA LEU A 22 -5.73 -1.22 2.32
C LEU A 22 -6.80 -2.34 2.31
N LYS A 23 -8.09 -1.98 2.37
CA LYS A 23 -9.18 -2.95 2.25
C LYS A 23 -9.23 -3.56 0.85
N ASP A 24 -9.01 -2.74 -0.18
CA ASP A 24 -9.01 -3.20 -1.56
C ASP A 24 -7.85 -4.20 -1.78
N PHE A 25 -6.67 -3.92 -1.20
CA PHE A 25 -5.55 -4.86 -1.20
C PHE A 25 -5.92 -6.22 -0.61
N PHE A 26 -6.50 -6.25 0.60
CA PHE A 26 -6.90 -7.51 1.22
C PHE A 26 -8.06 -8.21 0.50
N SER A 27 -8.87 -7.50 -0.27
CA SER A 27 -9.89 -8.14 -1.12
C SER A 27 -9.30 -8.86 -2.32
N GLU A 28 -8.16 -8.40 -2.83
CA GLU A 28 -7.40 -9.02 -3.92
C GLU A 28 -6.49 -10.16 -3.42
N HIS A 29 -6.06 -10.08 -2.15
CA HIS A 29 -5.22 -11.07 -1.48
C HIS A 29 -5.90 -11.68 -0.23
N PRO A 30 -7.00 -12.46 -0.39
CA PRO A 30 -7.78 -12.96 0.75
C PRO A 30 -6.98 -13.89 1.66
N ALA A 31 -6.02 -14.67 1.15
CA ALA A 31 -5.20 -15.55 1.97
C ALA A 31 -4.32 -14.77 2.97
N LEU A 32 -3.81 -13.60 2.56
CA LEU A 32 -3.09 -12.68 3.46
C LEU A 32 -4.01 -12.16 4.55
N TYR A 33 -5.28 -11.88 4.23
CA TYR A 33 -6.25 -11.42 5.20
C TYR A 33 -6.69 -12.53 6.15
N GLU A 34 -6.89 -13.76 5.70
CA GLU A 34 -7.43 -14.84 6.53
C GLU A 34 -6.46 -15.30 7.63
N ASN A 35 -5.15 -15.30 7.37
CA ASN A 35 -4.14 -15.54 8.39
C ASN A 35 -3.86 -14.24 9.18
N ILE A 36 -4.02 -14.31 10.51
CA ILE A 36 -3.85 -13.13 11.39
C ILE A 36 -2.41 -12.61 11.40
N TYR A 37 -1.41 -13.48 11.30
CA TYR A 37 0.00 -13.09 11.36
C TYR A 37 0.41 -12.36 10.09
N THR A 38 0.05 -12.88 8.91
CA THR A 38 0.29 -12.19 7.63
C THR A 38 -0.47 -10.87 7.56
N ARG A 39 -1.75 -10.85 7.95
CA ARG A 39 -2.58 -9.64 7.98
C ARG A 39 -1.98 -8.57 8.89
N GLN A 40 -1.51 -8.95 10.07
CA GLN A 40 -0.93 -8.01 11.03
C GLN A 40 0.44 -7.51 10.57
N ALA A 41 1.29 -8.40 10.04
CA ALA A 41 2.60 -8.03 9.52
C ALA A 41 2.48 -7.02 8.36
N ILE A 42 1.57 -7.26 7.40
CA ILE A 42 1.30 -6.31 6.30
C ILE A 42 0.88 -4.95 6.85
N LYS A 43 -0.06 -4.93 7.81
CA LYS A 43 -0.57 -3.68 8.40
C LYS A 43 0.53 -2.90 9.11
N GLU A 44 1.31 -3.57 9.95
CA GLU A 44 2.37 -2.93 10.72
C GLU A 44 3.50 -2.41 9.82
N GLN A 45 3.89 -3.19 8.81
CA GLN A 45 4.90 -2.76 7.85
C GLN A 45 4.39 -1.59 6.99
N ALA A 46 3.14 -1.65 6.50
CA ALA A 46 2.52 -0.56 5.75
C ALA A 46 2.41 0.73 6.59
N ASP A 47 1.96 0.62 7.85
CA ASP A 47 1.89 1.75 8.77
C ASP A 47 3.28 2.34 9.05
N GLY A 48 4.30 1.49 9.19
CA GLY A 48 5.69 1.90 9.37
C GLY A 48 6.25 2.66 8.16
N LEU A 49 6.01 2.15 6.96
CA LEU A 49 6.39 2.82 5.70
C LEU A 49 5.72 4.18 5.55
N ALA A 50 4.41 4.26 5.81
CA ALA A 50 3.67 5.53 5.79
C ALA A 50 4.15 6.51 6.87
N ALA A 51 4.63 6.01 8.01
CA ALA A 51 5.21 6.86 9.05
C ALA A 51 6.56 7.45 8.61
N LEU A 52 7.41 6.66 7.95
CA LEU A 52 8.68 7.13 7.39
C LEU A 52 8.46 8.19 6.31
N ASP A 53 7.49 7.99 5.43
CA ASP A 53 7.14 8.98 4.41
C ASP A 53 6.58 10.26 5.02
N ALA A 54 5.71 10.14 6.04
CA ALA A 54 5.20 11.30 6.76
C ALA A 54 6.33 12.14 7.39
N MET A 55 7.42 11.50 7.84
CA MET A 55 8.59 12.20 8.39
C MET A 55 9.43 12.91 7.33
N GLY A 56 9.40 12.47 6.07
CA GLY A 56 10.20 13.02 4.97
C GLY A 56 9.73 14.38 4.43
N GLU A 57 8.53 14.85 4.78
CA GLU A 57 7.90 16.05 4.21
C GLU A 57 8.00 17.33 5.07
N ASP A 58 9.07 17.50 5.88
CA ASP A 58 9.18 18.60 6.86
C ASP A 58 7.96 18.70 7.81
N THR A 59 7.23 17.58 7.96
CA THR A 59 5.99 17.51 8.72
C THR A 59 6.27 17.80 10.19
N PRO A 60 5.57 18.76 10.83
CA PRO A 60 5.69 18.98 12.26
C PRO A 60 5.39 17.70 13.04
N LEU A 61 6.18 17.40 14.07
CA LEU A 61 6.01 16.20 14.90
C LEU A 61 4.58 16.02 15.42
N THR A 62 3.91 17.13 15.75
CA THR A 62 2.52 17.17 16.22
C THR A 62 1.49 16.73 15.18
N SER A 63 1.87 16.66 13.90
CA SER A 63 1.01 16.30 12.77
C SER A 63 1.39 14.99 12.09
N LEU A 64 2.48 14.34 12.51
CA LEU A 64 2.96 13.09 11.90
C LEU A 64 1.88 12.00 11.90
N ALA A 65 1.26 11.71 13.04
CA ALA A 65 0.22 10.68 13.13
C ALA A 65 -0.97 10.97 12.21
N LYS A 66 -1.33 12.26 12.05
CA LYS A 66 -2.41 12.67 11.13
C LYS A 66 -2.00 12.47 9.67
N LYS A 67 -0.76 12.83 9.31
CA LYS A 67 -0.22 12.66 7.95
C LYS A 67 -0.06 11.17 7.61
N GLN A 68 0.50 10.36 8.50
CA GLN A 68 0.55 8.89 8.36
C GLN A 68 -0.85 8.31 8.14
N SER A 69 -1.84 8.68 8.98
CA SER A 69 -3.22 8.21 8.83
C SER A 69 -3.84 8.64 7.49
N GLN A 70 -3.48 9.82 7.00
CA GLN A 70 -3.90 10.31 5.69
C GLN A 70 -3.27 9.46 4.57
N LEU A 71 -1.97 9.20 4.63
CA LEU A 71 -1.25 8.36 3.67
C LEU A 71 -1.83 6.95 3.60
N ILE A 72 -2.12 6.31 4.75
CA ILE A 72 -2.78 4.99 4.76
C ILE A 72 -4.19 5.04 4.19
N ARG A 73 -4.94 6.12 4.41
CA ARG A 73 -6.29 6.27 3.86
C ARG A 73 -6.27 6.47 2.34
N GLU A 74 -5.34 7.27 1.85
CA GLU A 74 -5.27 7.68 0.44
C GLU A 74 -4.47 6.68 -0.39
N GLU A 75 -3.46 6.04 0.16
CA GLU A 75 -2.51 5.19 -0.58
C GLU A 75 -2.30 3.82 0.08
N GLY A 76 -3.23 3.40 0.94
CA GLY A 76 -3.08 2.18 1.74
C GLY A 76 -2.85 0.90 0.92
N TYR A 77 -3.33 0.83 -0.32
CA TYR A 77 -3.01 -0.28 -1.21
C TYR A 77 -1.52 -0.31 -1.57
N ASN A 78 -0.94 0.83 -1.92
CA ASN A 78 0.47 0.93 -2.32
C ASN A 78 1.39 0.58 -1.16
N TYR A 79 1.09 1.08 0.04
CA TYR A 79 1.84 0.72 1.24
C TYR A 79 1.71 -0.76 1.60
N ALA A 80 0.55 -1.38 1.34
CA ALA A 80 0.36 -2.81 1.56
C ALA A 80 1.11 -3.67 0.54
N ASP A 81 1.13 -3.28 -0.74
CA ASP A 81 1.92 -3.95 -1.78
C ASP A 81 3.42 -3.85 -1.48
N LEU A 82 3.88 -2.66 -1.09
CA LEU A 82 5.28 -2.47 -0.68
C LEU A 82 5.62 -3.29 0.56
N ALA A 83 4.73 -3.31 1.55
CA ALA A 83 4.87 -4.14 2.74
C ALA A 83 4.95 -5.64 2.40
N LEU A 84 4.15 -6.14 1.46
CA LEU A 84 4.21 -7.53 1.03
C LEU A 84 5.60 -7.88 0.47
N ARG A 85 6.16 -7.03 -0.38
CA ARG A 85 7.51 -7.22 -0.96
C ARG A 85 8.59 -7.24 0.10
N ASP A 86 8.53 -6.32 1.06
CA ASP A 86 9.47 -6.27 2.18
C ASP A 86 9.38 -7.55 3.02
N LEU A 87 8.17 -7.99 3.37
CA LEU A 87 7.95 -9.18 4.20
C LEU A 87 8.38 -10.48 3.50
N VAL A 88 8.20 -10.58 2.19
CA VAL A 88 8.76 -11.70 1.41
C VAL A 88 10.28 -11.70 1.49
N THR A 89 10.92 -10.54 1.37
CA THR A 89 12.38 -10.42 1.53
C THR A 89 12.81 -10.80 2.95
N TYR A 90 12.04 -10.44 3.97
CA TYR A 90 12.33 -10.81 5.35
C TYR A 90 12.20 -12.31 5.61
N CYS A 91 11.40 -13.02 4.82
CA CYS A 91 11.29 -14.48 4.90
C CYS A 91 12.56 -15.23 4.45
N ASP A 92 13.45 -14.57 3.71
CA ASP A 92 14.76 -15.13 3.35
C ASP A 92 15.77 -15.11 4.52
N ASP A 93 15.47 -14.37 5.58
CA ASP A 93 16.28 -14.27 6.80
C ASP A 93 15.46 -14.72 8.03
N GLN A 94 15.90 -15.80 8.68
CA GLN A 94 15.16 -16.40 9.79
C GLN A 94 14.98 -15.46 11.00
N ASP A 95 15.96 -14.58 11.26
CA ASP A 95 15.90 -13.63 12.37
C ASP A 95 14.90 -12.51 12.05
N LEU A 96 14.94 -11.97 10.83
CA LEU A 96 13.97 -10.95 10.39
C LEU A 96 12.55 -11.52 10.34
N ALA A 97 12.35 -12.71 9.78
CA ALA A 97 11.05 -13.38 9.78
C ALA A 97 10.50 -13.53 11.22
N THR A 98 11.35 -13.96 12.15
CA THR A 98 10.97 -14.13 13.57
C THR A 98 10.60 -12.80 14.23
N LEU A 99 11.34 -11.72 13.96
CA LEU A 99 11.01 -10.37 14.45
C LEU A 99 9.63 -9.90 13.98
N HIS A 100 9.25 -10.25 12.76
CA HIS A 100 7.93 -9.97 12.20
C HIS A 100 6.86 -11.03 12.55
N ARG A 101 7.21 -12.02 13.41
CA ARG A 101 6.33 -13.13 13.83
C ARG A 101 5.87 -14.02 12.67
N LEU A 102 6.67 -14.10 11.62
CA LEU A 102 6.45 -14.94 10.46
C LEU A 102 7.17 -16.28 10.67
N ARG A 103 6.45 -17.37 10.48
CA ARG A 103 7.05 -18.71 10.35
C ARG A 103 6.96 -19.16 8.90
N GLU A 104 7.53 -20.33 8.63
CA GLU A 104 7.52 -20.97 7.31
C GLU A 104 6.14 -20.92 6.63
N LYS A 105 5.07 -21.28 7.36
CA LYS A 105 3.70 -21.20 6.86
C LYS A 105 3.27 -19.79 6.43
N GLU A 106 3.57 -18.77 7.23
CA GLU A 106 3.24 -17.39 6.87
C GLU A 106 4.06 -16.91 5.66
N CYS A 107 5.33 -17.31 5.60
CA CYS A 107 6.22 -16.99 4.49
C CYS A 107 5.77 -17.64 3.17
N GLU A 108 5.28 -18.89 3.21
CA GLU A 108 4.66 -19.53 2.04
C GLU A 108 3.45 -18.75 1.53
N ILE A 109 2.58 -18.28 2.43
CA ILE A 109 1.42 -17.46 2.06
C ILE A 109 1.89 -16.14 1.41
N LEU A 110 2.83 -15.43 2.05
CA LEU A 110 3.36 -14.16 1.54
C LEU A 110 3.98 -14.32 0.15
N ALA A 111 4.84 -15.33 -0.04
CA ALA A 111 5.46 -15.61 -1.34
C ALA A 111 4.40 -15.91 -2.41
N SER A 112 3.44 -16.79 -2.10
CA SER A 112 2.39 -17.18 -3.06
C SER A 112 1.47 -16.03 -3.49
N GLU A 113 1.31 -15.02 -2.63
CA GLU A 113 0.48 -13.84 -2.90
C GLU A 113 1.27 -12.72 -3.58
N SER A 114 2.59 -12.66 -3.37
CA SER A 114 3.47 -11.69 -4.04
C SER A 114 3.71 -11.99 -5.53
N ASP A 115 3.47 -13.23 -5.97
CA ASP A 115 3.65 -13.65 -7.37
C ASP A 115 2.42 -13.39 -8.25
N LYS A 116 1.35 -12.78 -7.71
CA LYS A 116 0.09 -12.51 -8.42
C LYS A 116 0.04 -11.10 -9.00
#